data_AF-A0A3B4F1Q8-F1
#
_entry.id   AF-A0A3B4F1Q8-F1
#
_cell.length_a   1.000
_cell.length_b   1.000
_cell.length_c   1.000
_cell.angle_alpha   90.00
_cell.angle_beta   90.00
_cell.angle_gamma   90.00
#
_symmetry.space_group_name_H-M   'P 1'
#
loop_
_entity.id
_entity.type
_entity.pdbx_description
1 polymer ?
#
loop_
_entity_poly.entity_id
_entity_poly.type
_entity_poly.pdbx_seq_one_letter_code
_entity_poly.pdbx_strand_id
1 'polypeptide(L)'
;CTQEKYSFWHNKREHVVYLPYGATLPKRIAVYVDCPAGTVSFYRVCSEKLSLLHTFHTTFTEPVYPAFGFGFGFWSYESTASLCEL
;
A
#
# COMPACT_ATOMS: atom_id res chain seq x y z
N CYS A 1 0.64 -8.01 22.17
CA CYS A 1 0.62 -7.05 21.05
C CYS A 1 1.15 -7.72 19.81
N THR A 2 0.35 -7.72 18.75
CA THR A 2 0.66 -8.34 17.45
C THR A 2 1.69 -7.52 16.68
N GLN A 3 2.50 -8.20 15.88
CA GLN A 3 3.38 -7.54 14.93
C GLN A 3 2.52 -6.97 13.78
N GLU A 4 2.70 -5.68 13.49
CA GLU A 4 2.01 -5.03 12.38
C GLU A 4 2.66 -5.40 11.04
N LYS A 5 1.87 -5.52 9.97
CA LYS A 5 2.36 -5.92 8.65
C LYS A 5 1.64 -5.21 7.50
N TYR A 6 2.34 -5.08 6.37
CA TYR A 6 1.76 -4.76 5.07
C TYR A 6 1.71 -5.99 4.18
N SER A 7 0.59 -6.20 3.50
CA SER A 7 0.40 -7.29 2.55
C SER A 7 0.23 -6.72 1.14
N PHE A 8 1.14 -7.06 0.24
CA PHE A 8 1.13 -6.64 -1.16
C PHE A 8 0.69 -7.81 -2.03
N TRP A 9 -0.44 -7.68 -2.72
CA TRP A 9 -1.06 -8.75 -3.51
C TRP A 9 -0.98 -8.46 -5.01
N HIS A 10 -0.47 -9.42 -5.78
CA HIS A 10 -0.50 -9.39 -7.24
C HIS A 10 -0.54 -10.82 -7.80
N ASN A 11 -1.39 -11.09 -8.79
CA ASN A 11 -1.52 -12.42 -9.43
C ASN A 11 -1.66 -13.58 -8.42
N LYS A 12 -2.51 -13.39 -7.39
CA LYS A 12 -2.76 -14.35 -6.30
C LYS A 12 -1.53 -14.70 -5.45
N ARG A 13 -0.46 -13.90 -5.55
CA ARG A 13 0.73 -14.03 -4.70
C ARG A 13 0.77 -12.85 -3.74
N GLU A 14 1.09 -13.16 -2.49
CA GLU A 14 1.26 -12.20 -1.41
C GLU A 14 2.75 -11.99 -1.13
N HIS A 15 3.16 -10.74 -0.99
CA HIS A 15 4.43 -10.35 -0.41
C HIS A 15 4.17 -9.58 0.90
N VAL A 16 4.70 -10.06 2.01
CA VAL A 16 4.46 -9.49 3.34
C VAL A 16 5.68 -8.71 3.82
N VAL A 17 5.47 -7.48 4.25
CA VAL A 17 6.48 -6.66 4.94
C VAL A 17 6.08 -6.50 6.39
N TYR A 18 6.89 -7.07 7.29
CA TYR A 18 6.68 -6.95 8.72
C TYR A 18 7.32 -5.68 9.26
N LEU A 19 6.61 -4.99 10.14
CA LEU A 19 7.18 -3.86 10.87
C LEU A 19 7.94 -4.33 12.11
N PRO A 20 8.90 -3.52 12.60
CA PRO A 20 9.53 -3.76 13.89
C PRO A 20 8.49 -3.85 15.02
N TYR A 21 8.80 -4.63 16.04
CA TYR A 21 7.93 -4.75 17.21
C TYR A 21 7.71 -3.38 17.86
N GLY A 22 6.45 -3.04 18.13
CA GLY A 22 6.07 -1.75 18.71
C GLY A 22 6.00 -0.58 17.72
N ALA A 23 6.30 -0.80 16.43
CA ALA A 23 6.08 0.22 15.42
C ALA A 23 4.59 0.37 15.09
N THR A 24 4.12 1.61 15.01
CA THR A 24 2.77 1.94 14.55
C THR A 24 2.69 1.93 13.02
N LEU A 25 1.60 1.37 12.49
CA LEU A 25 1.22 1.55 11.09
C LEU A 25 0.81 3.02 10.87
N PRO A 26 1.50 3.77 10.00
CA PRO A 26 1.00 5.08 9.61
C PRO A 26 -0.29 4.93 8.82
N LYS A 27 -1.13 5.96 8.98
CA LYS A 27 -2.43 6.07 8.33
C LYS A 27 -2.36 6.54 6.87
N ARG A 28 -1.15 6.87 6.38
CA ARG A 28 -0.93 7.42 5.04
C ARG A 28 0.09 6.57 4.27
N ILE A 29 -0.29 6.21 3.05
CA ILE A 29 0.53 5.50 2.07
C ILE A 29 0.61 6.36 0.82
N ALA A 30 1.79 6.44 0.22
CA ALA A 30 1.97 7.02 -1.10
C ALA A 30 2.17 5.89 -2.11
N VAL A 31 1.56 6.04 -3.28
CA VAL A 31 1.67 5.08 -4.39
C VAL A 31 2.21 5.84 -5.59
N TYR A 32 3.31 5.36 -6.14
CA TYR A 32 3.93 5.91 -7.34
C TYR A 32 3.80 4.90 -8.48
N VAL A 33 3.30 5.36 -9.62
CA VAL A 33 3.13 4.54 -10.83
C VAL A 33 4.02 5.12 -11.93
N ASP A 34 4.93 4.30 -12.43
CA ASP A 34 5.77 4.61 -13.58
C ASP A 34 5.37 3.68 -14.71
N CYS A 35 4.50 4.16 -15.60
CA CYS A 35 4.00 3.36 -16.71
C CYS A 35 5.09 2.98 -17.71
N PRO A 36 5.97 3.90 -18.17
CA PRO A 36 7.08 3.56 -19.05
C PRO A 36 8.05 2.52 -18.45
N ALA A 37 8.39 2.64 -17.16
CA ALA A 37 9.27 1.69 -16.50
C ALA A 37 8.57 0.39 -16.07
N GLY A 38 7.23 0.34 -16.11
CA GLY A 38 6.46 -0.81 -15.70
C GLY A 38 6.50 -1.05 -14.19
N THR A 39 6.46 0.00 -13.36
CA THR A 39 6.55 -0.16 -11.90
C THR A 39 5.40 0.48 -11.13
N VAL A 40 5.06 -0.17 -10.02
CA VAL A 40 4.20 0.40 -8.96
C VAL A 40 4.93 0.31 -7.64
N SER A 41 5.29 1.46 -7.07
CA SER A 41 6.03 1.55 -5.81
C SER A 41 5.15 2.08 -4.69
N PHE A 42 5.12 1.35 -3.58
CA PHE A 42 4.36 1.70 -2.38
C PHE A 42 5.30 2.23 -1.30
N TYR A 43 4.94 3.36 -0.71
CA TYR A 43 5.73 4.02 0.32
C TYR A 43 4.92 4.23 1.59
N ARG A 44 5.59 4.01 2.71
CA ARG A 44 5.16 4.46 4.02
C ARG A 44 5.43 5.96 4.12
N VAL A 45 4.44 6.76 4.51
CA VAL A 45 4.62 8.19 4.81
C VAL A 45 4.70 8.40 6.32
N CYS A 46 5.80 8.97 6.82
CA CYS A 46 5.99 9.29 8.24
C CYS A 46 6.68 10.64 8.39
N SER A 47 5.99 11.65 8.96
CA SER A 47 6.53 13.01 9.15
C SER A 47 7.20 13.55 7.89
N GLU A 48 6.50 13.49 6.75
CA GLU A 48 6.97 13.87 5.41
C GLU A 48 8.15 13.07 4.83
N LYS A 49 8.59 12.00 5.50
CA LYS A 49 9.58 11.05 4.94
C LYS A 49 8.88 9.87 4.29
N LEU A 50 9.35 9.52 3.09
CA LEU A 50 8.94 8.33 2.35
C LEU A 50 9.91 7.18 2.63
N SER A 51 9.37 6.03 3.04
CA SER A 51 10.13 4.79 3.12
C SER A 51 9.53 3.78 2.16
N LEU A 52 10.32 3.28 1.22
CA LEU A 52 9.87 2.27 0.26
C LEU A 52 9.49 1.00 1.02
N LEU A 53 8.28 0.52 0.75
CA LEU A 53 7.77 -0.74 1.29
C LEU A 53 7.94 -1.87 0.28
N HIS A 54 7.50 -1.63 -0.96
CA HIS A 54 7.56 -2.62 -2.02
C HIS A 54 7.43 -1.97 -3.41
N THR A 55 8.09 -2.57 -4.40
CA THR A 55 7.94 -2.22 -5.82
C THR A 55 7.54 -3.46 -6.61
N PHE A 56 6.37 -3.39 -7.23
CA PHE A 56 5.99 -4.35 -8.26
C PHE A 56 6.60 -3.95 -9.60
N HIS A 57 7.05 -4.96 -10.33
CA HIS A 57 7.45 -4.84 -11.72
C HIS A 57 6.40 -5.59 -12.56
N THR A 58 5.84 -4.92 -13.56
CA THR A 58 4.79 -5.46 -14.42
C THR A 58 4.78 -4.75 -15.78
N THR A 59 4.21 -5.40 -16.78
CA THR A 59 3.98 -4.78 -18.10
C THR A 59 2.54 -4.32 -18.17
N PHE A 60 2.31 -3.01 -18.18
CA PHE A 60 0.98 -2.46 -18.36
C PHE A 60 0.56 -2.58 -19.83
N THR A 61 -0.55 -3.26 -20.09
CA THR A 61 -1.14 -3.38 -21.44
C THR A 61 -2.22 -2.34 -21.69
N GLU A 62 -2.73 -1.71 -20.62
CA GLU A 62 -3.84 -0.76 -20.62
C GLU A 62 -3.62 0.30 -19.52
N PRO A 63 -4.35 1.43 -19.54
CA PRO A 63 -4.29 2.43 -18.49
C PRO A 63 -4.59 1.85 -17.10
N VAL A 64 -3.84 2.31 -16.10
CA VAL A 64 -4.01 1.90 -14.70
C VAL A 64 -4.89 2.90 -13.97
N TYR A 65 -5.84 2.40 -13.18
CA TYR A 65 -6.73 3.21 -12.36
C TYR A 65 -6.54 2.88 -10.88
N PRO A 66 -6.52 3.89 -9.99
CA PRO A 66 -6.50 3.64 -8.56
C PRO A 66 -7.83 3.00 -8.11
N ALA A 67 -7.75 2.01 -7.24
CA ALA A 67 -8.91 1.34 -6.66
C ALA A 67 -8.70 1.15 -5.15
N PHE A 68 -9.78 1.26 -4.39
CA PHE A 68 -9.79 1.08 -2.94
C PHE A 68 -10.89 0.08 -2.58
N GLY A 69 -10.56 -0.89 -1.74
CA GLY A 69 -11.49 -1.88 -1.23
C GLY A 69 -11.45 -1.89 0.29
N PHE A 70 -12.61 -1.80 0.92
CA PHE A 70 -12.76 -1.98 2.36
C PHE A 70 -13.21 -3.42 2.62
N GLY A 71 -12.49 -4.15 3.46
CA GLY A 71 -12.82 -5.54 3.76
C GLY A 71 -14.21 -5.66 4.40
N PHE A 72 -14.96 -6.70 4.05
CA PHE A 72 -16.24 -7.02 4.69
C PHE A 72 -16.00 -8.04 5.80
N GLY A 73 -16.06 -7.61 7.06
CA GLY A 73 -15.94 -8.50 8.22
C GLY A 73 -16.43 -7.82 9.50
N PHE A 74 -16.68 -8.58 10.57
CA PHE A 74 -17.27 -8.09 11.83
C PHE A 74 -16.51 -6.91 12.50
N TRP A 75 -15.30 -6.59 12.05
CA TRP A 75 -14.43 -5.53 12.58
C TRP A 75 -14.25 -4.34 11.61
N SER A 76 -15.00 -4.28 10.49
CA SER A 76 -14.80 -3.28 9.43
C SER A 76 -15.65 -2.02 9.55
N TYR A 77 -16.34 -1.82 10.68
CA TYR A 77 -17.09 -0.59 10.90
C TYR A 77 -16.08 0.58 11.00
N GLU A 78 -16.31 1.64 10.22
CA GLU A 78 -15.56 2.92 10.21
C GLU A 78 -14.22 2.98 9.45
N SER A 79 -13.90 2.01 8.58
CA SER A 79 -12.76 2.20 7.66
C SER A 79 -13.06 3.28 6.63
N THR A 80 -12.19 4.28 6.52
CA THR A 80 -12.29 5.36 5.55
C THR A 80 -10.96 5.54 4.82
N ALA A 81 -11.03 6.05 3.60
CA ALA A 81 -9.87 6.49 2.84
C ALA A 81 -10.19 7.83 2.21
N SER A 82 -9.18 8.70 2.13
CA SER A 82 -9.25 9.96 1.42
C SER A 82 -8.01 10.10 0.56
N LEU A 83 -8.17 10.80 -0.57
CA LEU A 83 -7.04 11.22 -1.37
C LEU A 83 -6.45 12.47 -0.72
N CYS A 84 -5.15 12.46 -0.45
CA CYS A 84 -4.45 13.67 -0.03
C CYS A 84 -4.21 14.53 -1.29
N GLU A 85 -4.51 15.81 -1.21
CA GLU A 85 -4.09 16.79 -2.22
C GLU A 85 -2.56 16.97 -2.16
N LEU A 86 -1.97 17.28 -3.32
CA LEU A 86 -0.54 17.56 -3.48
C LEU A 86 -0.21 19.01 -3.14
#